data_AF-A0A431MHR5-F1
#
_entry.id   AF-A0A431MHR5-F1
#
_cell.length_a   1.000
_cell.length_b   1.000
_cell.length_c   1.000
_cell.angle_alpha   90.00
_cell.angle_beta   90.00
_cell.angle_gamma   90.00
#
_symmetry.space_group_name_H-M   'P 1'
#
loop_
_entity.id
_entity.type
_entity.pdbx_description
1 polymer ?
#
loop_
_entity_poly.entity_id
_entity_poly.type
_entity_poly.pdbx_seq_one_letter_code
_entity_poly.pdbx_strand_id
1 'polypeptide(L)'
;MDNKIMTYSNLYDLVGIDIKDHKQKDIATLFLNAMNDWPTFNQKDIADFIKELKEYFGTPLTIEKITAKKFDGQNAWQVEAGSSIADLIDISTKFCNQSDFDKIVESILSYYGSFTK
;
A
#
# COMPACT_ATOMS: atom_id res chain seq x y z
N MET A 1 12.53 -4.41 21.29
CA MET A 1 13.09 -4.19 19.95
C MET A 1 11.92 -3.89 19.06
N ASP A 2 11.89 -2.70 18.48
CA ASP A 2 10.78 -2.26 17.64
C ASP A 2 10.75 -3.13 16.38
N ASN A 3 9.86 -4.11 16.35
CA ASN A 3 9.62 -4.95 15.18
C ASN A 3 8.90 -4.14 14.09
N LYS A 4 9.58 -3.12 13.59
CA LYS A 4 9.06 -2.24 12.57
C LYS A 4 9.27 -2.92 11.23
N ILE A 5 8.17 -3.28 10.56
CA ILE A 5 8.22 -3.69 9.16
C ILE A 5 8.64 -2.46 8.36
N MET A 6 9.84 -2.50 7.79
CA MET A 6 10.41 -1.37 7.05
C MET A 6 10.47 -1.61 5.54
N THR A 7 10.54 -2.86 5.12
CA THR A 7 10.80 -3.22 3.72
C THR A 7 9.64 -4.01 3.10
N TYR A 8 9.57 -3.96 1.77
CA TYR A 8 8.68 -4.79 0.96
C TYR A 8 8.81 -6.28 1.29
N SER A 9 10.04 -6.81 1.32
CA SER A 9 10.28 -8.24 1.54
C SER A 9 9.76 -8.70 2.91
N ASN A 10 9.98 -7.91 3.96
CA ASN A 10 9.49 -8.24 5.29
C ASN A 10 7.96 -8.28 5.33
N LEU A 11 7.28 -7.33 4.70
CA LEU A 11 5.81 -7.34 4.64
C LEU A 11 5.30 -8.50 3.78
N TYR A 12 5.93 -8.75 2.63
CA TYR A 12 5.59 -9.83 1.71
C TYR A 12 5.63 -11.20 2.39
N ASP A 13 6.72 -11.50 3.10
CA ASP A 13 6.88 -12.77 3.81
C ASP A 13 5.80 -12.96 4.88
N LEU A 14 5.49 -11.91 5.64
CA LEU A 14 4.48 -11.94 6.69
C LEU A 14 3.05 -12.10 6.14
N VAL A 15 2.71 -11.42 5.04
CA VAL A 15 1.44 -11.61 4.33
C VAL A 15 1.35 -13.03 3.74
N GLY A 16 2.47 -13.58 3.28
CA GLY A 16 2.56 -14.92 2.71
C GLY A 16 2.29 -16.05 3.72
N ILE A 17 2.72 -15.90 4.97
CA ILE A 17 2.46 -16.89 6.03
C ILE A 17 1.06 -16.77 6.66
N ASP A 18 0.36 -15.64 6.46
CA ASP A 18 -1.00 -15.48 6.94
C ASP A 18 -1.97 -16.28 6.06
N ILE A 19 -2.31 -17.50 6.48
CA ILE A 19 -3.20 -18.39 5.71
C ILE A 19 -4.68 -18.00 5.83
N LYS A 20 -5.04 -17.02 6.67
CA LYS A 20 -6.43 -16.65 6.88
C LYS A 20 -6.94 -15.76 5.73
N ASP A 21 -8.21 -15.92 5.43
CA ASP A 21 -8.94 -15.02 4.53
C ASP A 21 -9.63 -13.93 5.36
N HIS A 22 -9.13 -12.71 5.24
CA HIS A 22 -9.70 -11.54 5.93
C HIS A 22 -9.27 -10.23 5.26
N LYS A 23 -10.06 -9.18 5.49
CA LYS A 23 -9.89 -7.88 4.83
C LYS A 23 -8.56 -7.20 5.09
N GLN A 24 -7.92 -7.46 6.24
CA GLN A 24 -6.56 -6.96 6.54
C GLN A 24 -5.50 -7.53 5.58
N LYS A 25 -5.71 -8.75 5.08
CA LYS A 25 -4.83 -9.40 4.10
C LYS A 25 -5.10 -8.90 2.70
N ASP A 26 -6.37 -8.68 2.35
CA ASP A 26 -6.75 -8.07 1.07
C ASP A 26 -6.07 -6.70 0.89
N ILE A 27 -6.19 -5.81 1.88
CA ILE A 27 -5.60 -4.46 1.80
C ILE A 27 -4.06 -4.50 1.83
N ALA A 28 -3.45 -5.44 2.55
CA ALA A 28 -1.99 -5.59 2.56
C ALA A 28 -1.46 -6.14 1.22
N THR A 29 -2.20 -7.05 0.59
CA THR A 29 -1.87 -7.58 -0.74
C THR A 29 -1.95 -6.47 -1.79
N LEU A 30 -2.99 -5.64 -1.74
CA LEU A 30 -3.11 -4.47 -2.63
C LEU A 30 -1.97 -3.45 -2.42
N PHE A 31 -1.55 -3.25 -1.17
CA PHE A 31 -0.41 -2.39 -0.87
C PHE A 31 0.90 -2.94 -1.47
N LEU A 32 1.14 -4.25 -1.34
CA LEU A 32 2.31 -4.91 -1.94
C LEU A 32 2.25 -4.86 -3.48
N ASN A 33 1.09 -5.08 -4.09
CA ASN A 33 0.93 -4.95 -5.54
C ASN A 33 1.27 -3.53 -6.00
N ALA A 34 0.79 -2.51 -5.29
CA ALA A 34 1.12 -1.13 -5.62
C ALA A 34 2.62 -0.82 -5.54
N MET A 35 3.32 -1.38 -4.54
CA MET A 35 4.78 -1.27 -4.46
C MET A 35 5.48 -1.99 -5.61
N ASN A 36 4.99 -3.17 -5.99
CA ASN A 36 5.56 -3.97 -7.08
C ASN A 36 5.38 -3.31 -8.45
N ASP A 37 4.23 -2.67 -8.66
CA ASP A 37 3.92 -1.97 -9.91
C ASP A 37 4.58 -0.59 -9.97
N TRP A 38 5.08 -0.05 -8.85
CA TRP A 38 5.73 1.25 -8.83
C TRP A 38 7.05 1.20 -9.61
N PRO A 39 7.28 2.15 -10.54
CA PRO A 39 8.44 2.11 -11.42
C PRO A 39 9.71 2.47 -10.66
N THR A 40 10.46 1.45 -10.24
CA THR A 40 11.57 1.65 -9.32
C THR A 40 12.88 1.13 -9.87
N PHE A 41 13.93 1.90 -9.60
CA PHE A 41 15.29 1.37 -9.53
C PHE A 41 15.65 1.31 -8.03
N ASN A 42 15.49 0.13 -7.42
CA ASN A 42 15.88 -0.20 -6.02
C ASN A 42 14.96 0.22 -4.86
N GLN A 43 13.67 0.52 -5.08
CA GLN A 43 12.80 0.85 -3.95
C GLN A 43 12.42 -0.41 -3.18
N LYS A 44 13.02 -0.59 -2.01
CA LYS A 44 12.73 -1.68 -1.07
C LYS A 44 12.00 -1.19 0.17
N ASP A 45 12.13 0.10 0.47
CA ASP A 45 11.64 0.70 1.70
C ASP A 45 10.21 1.22 1.55
N ILE A 46 9.36 0.83 2.49
CA ILE A 46 7.93 1.20 2.52
C ILE A 46 7.77 2.72 2.66
N ALA A 47 8.63 3.36 3.45
CA ALA A 47 8.58 4.80 3.68
C ALA A 47 8.89 5.59 2.41
N ASP A 48 9.87 5.14 1.61
CA ASP A 48 10.25 5.79 0.35
C ASP A 48 9.13 5.65 -0.69
N PHE A 49 8.53 4.45 -0.78
CA PHE A 49 7.35 4.24 -1.63
C PHE A 49 6.20 5.18 -1.26
N ILE A 50 5.83 5.24 0.01
CA ILE A 50 4.73 6.11 0.47
C ILE A 50 5.03 7.57 0.15
N LYS A 51 6.28 8.01 0.32
CA LYS A 51 6.70 9.37 0.02
C LYS A 51 6.54 9.67 -1.47
N GLU A 52 7.11 8.85 -2.35
CA GLU A 52 7.04 9.06 -3.81
C GLU A 52 5.61 8.98 -4.33
N LEU A 53 4.81 8.03 -3.83
CA LEU A 53 3.40 7.87 -4.17
C LEU A 53 2.61 9.15 -3.87
N LYS A 54 2.85 9.73 -2.69
CA LYS A 54 2.25 10.99 -2.25
C LYS A 54 2.77 12.21 -3.01
N GLU A 55 4.04 12.23 -3.39
CA GLU A 55 4.61 13.28 -4.25
C GLU A 55 3.98 13.25 -5.65
N TYR A 56 3.72 12.05 -6.19
CA TYR A 56 3.16 11.87 -7.52
C TYR A 56 1.65 12.18 -7.58
N PHE A 57 0.86 11.59 -6.68
CA PHE A 57 -0.60 11.70 -6.67
C PHE A 57 -1.13 12.85 -5.80
N GLY A 58 -0.37 13.25 -4.78
CA GLY A 58 -0.71 14.33 -3.87
C GLY A 58 -1.03 13.87 -2.44
N THR A 59 -0.94 14.82 -1.51
CA THR A 59 -1.20 14.63 -0.07
C THR A 59 -2.38 15.52 0.37
N PRO A 60 -3.39 15.02 1.11
CA PRO A 60 -3.61 13.60 1.44
C PRO A 60 -3.85 12.77 0.18
N LEU A 61 -3.53 11.48 0.24
CA LEU A 61 -3.72 10.53 -0.86
C LEU A 61 -5.17 10.05 -0.85
N THR A 62 -5.92 10.33 -1.93
CA THR A 62 -7.36 10.02 -2.04
C THR A 62 -7.66 9.36 -3.39
N ILE A 63 -8.76 8.59 -3.45
CA ILE A 63 -9.24 7.97 -4.70
C ILE A 63 -9.44 9.04 -5.80
N GLU A 64 -9.96 10.21 -5.46
CA GLU A 64 -10.15 11.32 -6.41
C GLU A 64 -8.81 11.76 -7.03
N LYS A 65 -7.78 11.98 -6.22
CA LYS A 65 -6.47 12.42 -6.70
C LYS A 65 -5.76 11.36 -7.53
N ILE A 66 -5.91 10.10 -7.15
CA ILE A 66 -5.39 8.96 -7.92
C ILE A 66 -6.06 8.92 -9.29
N THR A 67 -7.40 8.92 -9.33
CA THR A 67 -8.17 8.79 -10.57
C THR A 67 -8.07 10.02 -11.48
N ALA A 68 -7.67 11.18 -10.95
CA ALA A 68 -7.36 12.37 -11.72
C ALA A 68 -6.09 12.23 -12.58
N LYS A 69 -5.14 11.38 -12.18
CA LYS A 69 -3.94 11.08 -12.98
C LYS A 69 -4.28 10.05 -14.05
N LYS A 70 -4.46 10.52 -15.27
CA LYS A 70 -4.73 9.65 -16.43
C LYS A 70 -3.43 9.10 -17.01
N PHE A 71 -3.56 8.00 -17.74
CA PHE A 71 -2.45 7.45 -18.52
C PHE A 71 -2.02 8.46 -19.60
N ASP A 72 -0.72 8.72 -19.68
CA ASP A 72 -0.11 9.71 -20.59
C ASP A 72 0.83 9.09 -21.64
N GLY A 73 0.89 7.75 -21.70
CA GLY A 73 1.82 7.03 -22.58
C GLY A 73 3.12 6.61 -21.90
N GLN A 74 3.45 7.19 -20.74
CA GLN A 74 4.73 6.95 -20.04
C GLN A 74 4.54 6.50 -18.59
N ASN A 75 3.39 6.79 -17.99
CA ASN A 75 3.10 6.52 -16.58
C ASN A 75 2.28 5.25 -16.30
N ALA A 76 2.37 4.22 -17.15
CA ALA A 76 1.54 3.00 -17.03
C ALA A 76 1.66 2.37 -15.63
N TRP A 77 2.89 2.18 -15.18
CA TRP A 77 3.25 1.62 -13.88
C TRP A 77 2.73 2.44 -12.70
N GLN A 78 2.84 3.78 -12.76
CA GLN A 78 2.24 4.62 -11.72
C GLN A 78 0.71 4.49 -11.69
N VAL A 79 0.05 4.43 -12.85
CA VAL A 79 -1.42 4.30 -12.93
C VAL A 79 -1.89 2.94 -12.39
N GLU A 80 -1.16 1.85 -12.67
CA GLU A 80 -1.41 0.52 -12.12
C GLU A 80 -1.27 0.51 -10.60
N ALA A 81 -0.13 1.01 -10.10
CA ALA A 81 0.09 1.15 -8.66
C ALA A 81 -0.99 2.01 -7.98
N GLY A 82 -1.36 3.13 -8.60
CA GLY A 82 -2.43 4.00 -8.12
C GLY A 82 -3.77 3.29 -8.05
N SER A 83 -4.11 2.47 -9.04
CA SER A 83 -5.35 1.68 -9.07
C SER A 83 -5.41 0.71 -7.88
N SER A 84 -4.32 -0.01 -7.60
CA SER A 84 -4.21 -0.87 -6.42
C SER A 84 -4.42 -0.10 -5.10
N ILE A 85 -3.91 1.12 -5.00
CA ILE A 85 -4.12 1.97 -3.81
C ILE A 85 -5.55 2.50 -3.72
N ALA A 86 -6.20 2.82 -4.84
CA ALA A 86 -7.60 3.22 -4.84
C ALA A 86 -8.51 2.08 -4.35
N ASP A 87 -8.26 0.85 -4.82
CA ASP A 87 -8.97 -0.35 -4.36
C ASP A 87 -8.71 -0.61 -2.87
N LEU A 88 -7.48 -0.42 -2.40
CA LEU A 88 -7.12 -0.52 -0.98
C LEU A 88 -7.94 0.45 -0.13
N ILE A 89 -8.03 1.72 -0.54
CA ILE A 89 -8.80 2.75 0.18
C ILE A 89 -10.29 2.41 0.17
N ASP A 90 -10.83 1.97 -0.97
CA ASP A 90 -12.24 1.59 -1.11
C ASP A 90 -12.62 0.40 -0.22
N ILE A 91 -11.84 -0.69 -0.25
CA ILE A 91 -12.05 -1.86 0.61
C ILE A 91 -11.94 -1.49 2.08
N SER A 92 -10.89 -0.76 2.46
CA SER A 92 -10.71 -0.33 3.85
C SER A 92 -11.86 0.56 4.32
N THR A 93 -12.36 1.45 3.47
CA THR A 93 -13.50 2.31 3.80
C THR A 93 -14.75 1.46 4.05
N LYS A 94 -15.03 0.49 3.18
CA LYS A 94 -16.23 -0.36 3.25
C LYS A 94 -16.21 -1.37 4.39
N PHE A 95 -15.06 -1.97 4.67
CA PHE A 95 -14.97 -3.13 5.57
C PHE A 95 -14.17 -2.87 6.85
N CYS A 96 -13.29 -1.88 6.85
CA CYS A 96 -12.45 -1.53 8.01
C CYS A 96 -12.83 -0.17 8.62
N ASN A 97 -13.82 0.54 8.04
CA ASN A 97 -14.25 1.88 8.45
C ASN A 97 -13.09 2.90 8.55
N GLN A 98 -12.14 2.80 7.63
CA GLN A 98 -10.98 3.69 7.55
C GLN A 98 -10.69 4.07 6.10
N SER A 99 -10.75 5.38 5.81
CA SER A 99 -10.48 5.94 4.48
C SER A 99 -9.18 6.74 4.38
N ASP A 100 -8.55 7.05 5.52
CA ASP A 100 -7.28 7.79 5.55
C ASP A 100 -6.12 6.84 5.24
N PHE A 101 -5.47 7.03 4.09
CA PHE A 101 -4.40 6.16 3.60
C PHE A 101 -3.30 5.89 4.65
N ASP A 102 -2.87 6.91 5.40
CA ASP A 102 -1.80 6.76 6.39
C ASP A 102 -2.22 5.86 7.54
N LYS A 103 -3.45 6.01 8.02
CA LYS A 103 -4.02 5.13 9.05
C LYS A 103 -4.25 3.72 8.55
N ILE A 104 -4.57 3.53 7.27
CA ILE A 104 -4.70 2.19 6.67
C ILE A 104 -3.34 1.50 6.67
N VAL A 105 -2.29 2.19 6.20
CA VAL A 105 -0.94 1.64 6.18
C VAL A 105 -0.44 1.37 7.60
N GLU A 106 -0.66 2.28 8.55
CA GLU A 106 -0.33 2.06 9.96
C GLU A 106 -1.02 0.80 10.51
N SER A 107 -2.31 0.58 10.18
CA SER A 107 -3.04 -0.62 10.55
C SER A 107 -2.43 -1.90 9.95
N ILE A 108 -2.05 -1.88 8.66
CA ILE A 108 -1.37 -3.00 8.00
C ILE A 108 -0.07 -3.34 8.72
N LEU A 109 0.80 -2.35 8.91
CA LEU A 109 2.11 -2.55 9.52
C LEU A 109 2.01 -2.98 10.99
N SER A 110 1.02 -2.46 11.73
CA SER A 110 0.78 -2.86 13.12
C SER A 110 0.28 -4.30 13.22
N TYR A 111 -0.62 -4.71 12.31
CA TYR A 111 -1.16 -6.06 12.29
C TYR A 111 -0.06 -7.09 12.02
N TYR A 112 0.67 -6.96 10.91
CA TYR A 112 1.74 -7.89 10.57
C TYR A 112 2.96 -7.75 11.49
N GLY A 113 3.20 -6.56 12.05
CA GLY A 113 4.23 -6.37 13.07
C GLY A 113 4.00 -7.24 14.31
N SER A 114 2.77 -7.64 14.60
CA SER A 114 2.47 -8.56 15.70
C SER A 114 2.90 -10.02 15.45
N PHE A 115 3.14 -10.41 14.20
CA PHE A 115 3.53 -11.78 13.82
C PHE A 115 5.03 -12.06 14.09
N THR A 116 5.79 -11.02 14.36
CA THR A 116 7.24 -11.09 14.64
C THR A 116 7.55 -11.15 16.13
N LYS A 117 6.52 -11.25 16.99
CA LYS A 117 6.63 -11.32 18.45
C LYS A 117 6.69 -12.76 18.96
#